data_AF-A0A2N7PQ65-F1
#
_entry.id   AF-A0A2N7PQ65-F1
#
_cell.length_a   1.000
_cell.length_b   1.000
_cell.length_c   1.000
_cell.angle_alpha   90.00
_cell.angle_beta   90.00
_cell.angle_gamma   90.00
#
_symmetry.space_group_name_H-M   'P 1'
#
loop_
_entity.id
_entity.type
_entity.pdbx_description
1 polymer ?
#
loop_
_entity_poly.entity_id
_entity_poly.type
_entity_poly.pdbx_seq_one_letter_code
_entity_poly.pdbx_strand_id
1 'polypeptide(L)'
;MVILFKTNIKDTYFYQKGFVENLRFLSLPYEEGGRKIRLKVLRELLTLLKKENIKVVLTHRFRLLKYLYFAKLFYRDLKLIFYPVVSGEVKHFGRRLAFKLMKSSISKIVVNSRALKEELCALNVVKPEEIEIIYSSVDPGEFSLNLKKFEARRKLKLPEKGFYFGMVANFRPEKDHQTLLLAFKRFLEMGGKAYLLLVGERKQKN
;
A
#
# COMPACT_ATOMS: atom_id res chain seq x y z
N MET A 1 -14.29 -0.06 -10.26
CA MET A 1 -13.23 0.48 -11.13
C MET A 1 -12.03 0.93 -10.31
N VAL A 2 -10.82 0.60 -10.74
CA VAL A 2 -9.56 0.94 -10.06
C VAL A 2 -8.74 1.86 -10.97
N ILE A 3 -8.38 3.04 -10.44
CA ILE A 3 -7.54 4.01 -11.14
C ILE A 3 -6.09 3.78 -10.73
N LEU A 4 -5.25 3.42 -11.69
CA LEU A 4 -3.82 3.24 -11.50
C LEU A 4 -3.06 4.38 -12.18
N PHE A 5 -1.95 4.80 -11.57
CA PHE A 5 -0.93 5.55 -12.30
C PHE A 5 -0.17 4.57 -13.20
N LYS A 6 0.29 5.04 -14.36
CA LYS A 6 1.00 4.22 -15.34
C LYS A 6 2.08 3.38 -14.66
N THR A 7 1.90 2.06 -14.69
CA THR A 7 2.77 1.03 -14.12
C THR A 7 2.71 -0.18 -15.05
N ASN A 8 3.67 -1.11 -14.93
CA ASN A 8 3.61 -2.35 -15.69
C ASN A 8 2.40 -3.16 -15.23
N ILE A 9 1.43 -3.37 -16.12
CA ILE A 9 0.13 -3.95 -15.80
C ILE A 9 0.27 -5.40 -15.32
N LYS A 10 1.19 -6.16 -15.94
CA LYS A 10 1.40 -7.58 -15.68
C LYS A 10 1.87 -7.86 -14.25
N ASP A 11 2.51 -6.89 -13.61
CA ASP A 11 3.05 -7.02 -12.25
C ASP A 11 2.04 -6.61 -11.17
N THR A 12 0.83 -6.20 -11.57
CA THR A 12 -0.18 -5.77 -10.59
C THR A 12 -0.98 -6.96 -10.05
N TYR A 13 -1.22 -6.95 -8.74
CA TYR A 13 -2.12 -7.91 -8.07
C TYR A 13 -3.50 -7.98 -8.77
N PHE A 14 -4.02 -6.84 -9.22
CA PHE A 14 -5.30 -6.78 -9.94
C PHE A 14 -5.28 -7.52 -11.28
N TYR A 15 -4.15 -7.49 -12.01
CA TYR A 15 -3.99 -8.27 -13.23
C TYR A 15 -3.96 -9.77 -12.94
N GLN A 16 -3.20 -10.20 -11.93
CA GLN A 16 -3.11 -11.60 -11.51
C GLN A 16 -4.46 -12.16 -11.05
N LYS A 17 -5.32 -11.30 -10.49
CA LYS A 17 -6.68 -11.65 -10.05
C LYS A 17 -7.76 -11.49 -11.13
N GLY A 18 -7.39 -11.17 -12.37
CA GLY A 18 -8.33 -11.07 -13.48
C GLY A 18 -9.19 -9.79 -13.50
N PHE A 19 -8.86 -8.77 -12.71
CA PHE A 19 -9.61 -7.50 -12.67
C PHE A 19 -9.21 -6.51 -13.79
N VAL A 20 -8.68 -6.99 -14.91
CA VAL A 20 -8.07 -6.16 -15.96
C VAL A 20 -9.04 -5.16 -16.56
N GLU A 21 -10.29 -5.57 -16.79
CA GLU A 21 -11.35 -4.74 -17.39
C GLU A 21 -11.73 -3.54 -16.51
N ASN A 22 -11.50 -3.67 -15.21
CA ASN A 22 -11.78 -2.64 -14.20
C ASN A 22 -10.64 -1.64 -14.03
N LEU A 23 -9.51 -1.82 -14.73
CA LEU A 23 -8.35 -0.94 -14.65
C LEU A 23 -8.49 0.25 -15.61
N ARG A 24 -8.17 1.43 -15.10
CA ARG A 24 -8.01 2.66 -15.89
C ARG A 24 -6.69 3.32 -15.52
N PHE A 25 -6.02 3.88 -16.51
CA PHE A 25 -4.68 4.45 -16.34
C PHE A 25 -4.67 5.96 -16.55
N LEU A 26 -4.02 6.67 -15.65
CA LEU A 26 -3.65 8.08 -15.84
C LEU A 26 -2.20 8.15 -16.31
N SER A 27 -1.89 9.06 -17.25
CA SER A 27 -0.58 9.21 -17.91
C SER A 27 0.53 9.81 -17.03
N LEU A 28 0.47 9.58 -15.72
CA LEU A 28 1.52 9.97 -14.79
C LEU A 28 2.63 8.93 -14.76
N PRO A 29 3.89 9.31 -15.04
CA PRO A 29 5.02 8.44 -14.79
C PRO A 29 5.24 8.25 -13.28
N TYR A 30 5.65 7.04 -12.93
CA TYR A 30 5.87 6.61 -11.55
C TYR A 30 7.02 7.37 -10.87
N GLU A 31 8.09 7.64 -11.62
CA GLU A 31 9.39 8.15 -11.15
C GLU A 31 9.47 9.66 -10.95
N GLU A 32 8.60 10.42 -11.60
CA GLU A 32 8.59 11.86 -11.43
C GLU A 32 7.87 12.19 -10.11
N GLY A 33 8.68 12.32 -9.05
CA GLY A 33 8.34 12.91 -7.75
C GLY A 33 7.91 14.38 -7.83
N GLY A 34 7.16 14.75 -8.88
CA GLY A 34 6.76 16.09 -9.21
C GLY A 34 5.87 16.68 -8.11
N ARG A 35 6.43 17.66 -7.41
CA ARG A 35 5.72 18.54 -6.48
C ARG A 35 4.49 19.20 -7.15
N LYS A 36 4.51 19.35 -8.48
CA LYS A 36 3.57 20.11 -9.31
C LYS A 36 2.40 19.28 -9.86
N ILE A 37 1.22 19.90 -9.95
CA ILE A 37 0.04 19.35 -10.63
C ILE A 37 0.20 19.50 -12.13
N ARG A 38 -0.07 18.44 -12.89
CA ARG A 38 -0.01 18.45 -14.36
C ARG A 38 -1.41 18.57 -14.94
N LEU A 39 -1.64 19.60 -15.73
CA LEU A 39 -2.94 19.83 -16.37
C LEU A 39 -3.39 18.68 -17.25
N LYS A 40 -2.47 18.04 -18.00
CA LYS A 40 -2.79 16.85 -18.80
C LYS A 40 -3.43 15.74 -17.97
N VAL A 41 -2.84 15.45 -16.81
CA VAL A 41 -3.31 14.41 -15.90
C VAL A 41 -4.63 14.78 -15.26
N LEU A 42 -4.78 16.05 -14.86
CA LEU A 42 -6.04 16.55 -14.34
C LEU A 42 -7.14 16.41 -15.40
N ARG A 43 -6.88 16.79 -16.65
CA ARG A 43 -7.83 16.61 -17.77
C ARG A 43 -8.21 15.15 -17.97
N GLU A 44 -7.24 14.24 -17.98
CA GLU A 44 -7.52 12.80 -18.06
C GLU A 44 -8.40 12.30 -16.91
N LEU A 45 -8.11 12.73 -15.68
CA LEU A 45 -8.94 12.43 -14.53
C LEU A 45 -10.36 12.98 -14.69
N LEU A 46 -10.52 14.25 -15.11
CA LEU A 46 -11.84 14.86 -15.31
C LEU A 46 -12.64 14.14 -16.41
N THR A 47 -11.99 13.77 -17.52
CA THR A 47 -12.60 12.98 -18.59
C THR A 47 -13.05 11.61 -18.08
N LEU A 48 -12.22 10.95 -17.27
CA LEU A 48 -12.54 9.65 -16.69
C LEU A 48 -13.72 9.73 -15.71
N LEU A 49 -13.70 10.72 -14.80
CA LEU A 49 -14.79 10.96 -13.84
C LEU A 49 -16.13 11.15 -14.59
N LYS A 50 -16.12 11.89 -15.71
CA LYS A 50 -17.31 12.13 -16.55
C LYS A 50 -17.77 10.86 -17.26
N LYS A 51 -16.87 10.22 -18.00
CA LYS A 51 -17.17 9.07 -18.88
C LYS A 51 -17.79 7.92 -18.10
N GLU A 52 -17.26 7.66 -16.91
CA GLU A 52 -17.66 6.53 -16.07
C GLU A 52 -18.65 6.94 -14.96
N ASN A 53 -19.15 8.19 -14.99
CA ASN A 53 -20.08 8.77 -14.02
C ASN A 53 -19.69 8.52 -12.55
N ILE A 54 -18.42 8.76 -12.20
CA ILE A 54 -17.87 8.43 -10.89
C ILE A 54 -18.35 9.44 -9.84
N LYS A 55 -19.01 8.94 -8.79
CA LYS A 55 -19.48 9.77 -7.65
C LYS A 55 -18.66 9.61 -6.38
N VAL A 56 -17.95 8.50 -6.23
CA VAL A 56 -17.14 8.20 -5.04
C VAL A 56 -15.76 7.72 -5.49
N VAL A 57 -14.71 8.28 -4.90
CA VAL A 57 -13.32 7.85 -5.14
C VAL A 57 -12.64 7.53 -3.82
N LEU A 58 -12.17 6.29 -3.69
CA LEU A 58 -11.23 5.87 -2.66
C LEU A 58 -9.81 5.97 -3.20
N THR A 59 -8.93 6.67 -2.49
CA THR A 59 -7.51 6.78 -2.85
C THR A 59 -6.58 6.45 -1.70
N HIS A 60 -5.60 5.61 -1.98
CA HIS A 60 -4.50 5.29 -1.06
C HIS A 60 -3.30 6.23 -1.20
N ARG A 61 -3.30 7.11 -2.20
CA ARG A 61 -2.13 7.92 -2.55
C ARG A 61 -2.44 9.39 -2.38
N PHE A 62 -1.65 10.06 -1.55
CA PHE A 62 -1.67 11.50 -1.35
C PHE A 62 -1.53 12.27 -2.66
N ARG A 63 -0.76 11.73 -3.61
CA ARG A 63 -0.60 12.34 -4.94
C ARG A 63 -1.94 12.42 -5.69
N LEU A 64 -2.71 11.35 -5.73
CA LEU A 64 -4.02 11.33 -6.40
C LEU A 64 -5.04 12.21 -5.65
N LEU A 65 -4.96 12.23 -4.32
CA LEU A 65 -5.79 13.11 -3.49
C LEU A 65 -5.68 14.59 -3.92
N LYS A 66 -4.46 15.07 -4.26
CA LYS A 66 -4.28 16.44 -4.76
C LYS A 66 -5.05 16.69 -6.07
N TYR A 67 -5.03 15.74 -7.00
CA TYR A 67 -5.78 15.89 -8.26
C TYR A 67 -7.30 15.84 -8.02
N LEU A 68 -7.75 14.98 -7.10
CA LEU A 68 -9.16 14.87 -6.72
C LEU A 68 -9.68 16.13 -6.03
N TYR A 69 -8.85 16.79 -5.21
CA TYR A 69 -9.16 18.09 -4.64
C TYR A 69 -9.48 19.13 -5.74
N PHE A 70 -8.63 19.24 -6.77
CA PHE A 70 -8.91 20.13 -7.90
C PHE A 70 -10.11 19.65 -8.74
N ALA A 71 -10.33 18.34 -8.85
CA ALA A 71 -11.48 17.81 -9.57
C ALA A 71 -12.82 18.20 -8.92
N LYS A 72 -12.86 18.40 -7.59
CA LYS A 72 -14.06 18.88 -6.88
C LYS A 72 -14.50 20.30 -7.27
N LEU A 73 -13.62 21.11 -7.87
CA LEU A 73 -14.01 22.40 -8.45
C LEU A 73 -15.01 22.21 -9.60
N PHE A 74 -14.94 21.07 -10.31
CA PHE A 74 -15.81 20.72 -11.44
C PHE A 74 -16.90 19.72 -11.06
N TYR A 75 -16.65 18.89 -10.04
CA TYR A 75 -17.56 17.84 -9.58
C TYR A 75 -17.82 17.97 -8.07
N ARG A 76 -18.70 18.89 -7.67
CA ARG A 76 -18.96 19.22 -6.26
C ARG A 76 -19.52 18.02 -5.47
N ASP A 77 -20.33 17.18 -6.11
CA ASP A 77 -20.94 16.00 -5.49
C ASP A 77 -19.97 14.82 -5.31
N LEU A 78 -18.74 14.94 -5.83
CA LEU A 78 -17.72 13.89 -5.71
C LEU A 78 -17.34 13.68 -4.24
N LYS A 79 -17.60 12.46 -3.74
CA LYS A 79 -17.21 12.02 -2.40
C LYS A 79 -15.82 11.41 -2.45
N LEU A 80 -14.97 11.84 -1.53
CA LEU A 80 -13.57 11.41 -1.47
C LEU A 80 -13.32 10.62 -0.18
N ILE A 81 -12.81 9.41 -0.33
CA ILE A 81 -12.33 8.57 0.76
C ILE A 81 -10.81 8.53 0.66
N PHE A 82 -10.13 9.01 1.69
CA PHE A 82 -8.67 8.92 1.77
C PHE A 82 -8.28 7.75 2.67
N TYR A 83 -7.56 6.78 2.13
CA TYR A 83 -7.14 5.57 2.83
C TYR A 83 -5.61 5.38 2.79
N PRO A 84 -4.83 6.20 3.53
CA PRO A 84 -3.39 5.98 3.65
C PRO A 84 -3.11 4.64 4.33
N VAL A 85 -2.13 3.91 3.81
CA VAL A 85 -1.71 2.59 4.31
C VAL A 85 -0.24 2.54 4.70
N VAL A 86 0.48 3.66 4.50
CA VAL A 86 1.91 3.78 4.78
C VAL A 86 2.12 4.96 5.73
N SER A 87 2.85 4.71 6.82
CA SER A 87 3.31 5.73 7.74
C SER A 87 4.19 6.78 7.07
N GLY A 88 4.14 8.00 7.57
CA GLY A 88 4.98 9.10 7.09
C GLY A 88 4.44 9.86 5.90
N GLU A 89 3.29 9.47 5.33
CA GLU A 89 2.78 10.06 4.10
C GLU A 89 2.55 11.57 4.19
N VAL A 90 2.13 12.04 5.38
CA VAL A 90 1.88 13.46 5.71
C VAL A 90 2.82 14.04 6.76
N LYS A 91 3.92 13.35 7.15
CA LYS A 91 4.89 13.87 8.13
C LYS A 91 5.62 15.13 7.65
N HIS A 92 5.98 15.17 6.37
CA HIS A 92 6.68 16.31 5.79
C HIS A 92 5.82 17.59 5.86
N PHE A 93 6.41 18.69 6.32
CA PHE A 93 5.72 19.95 6.55
C PHE A 93 4.87 20.43 5.36
N GLY A 94 5.43 20.44 4.15
CA GLY A 94 4.67 20.87 2.96
C GLY A 94 3.47 19.95 2.62
N ARG A 95 3.59 18.63 2.85
CA ARG A 95 2.47 17.69 2.67
C ARG A 95 1.44 17.84 3.77
N ARG A 96 1.88 18.07 5.00
CA ARG A 96 1.00 18.34 6.14
C ARG A 96 0.14 19.58 5.90
N LEU A 97 0.73 20.68 5.42
CA LEU A 97 -0.01 21.89 5.09
C LEU A 97 -1.00 21.65 3.94
N ALA A 98 -0.54 21.02 2.85
CA ALA A 98 -1.42 20.67 1.74
C ALA A 98 -2.57 19.76 2.18
N PHE A 99 -2.31 18.78 3.06
CA PHE A 99 -3.33 17.91 3.61
C PHE A 99 -4.37 18.71 4.41
N LYS A 100 -3.93 19.61 5.30
CA LYS A 100 -4.84 20.49 6.06
C LYS A 100 -5.76 21.31 5.15
N LEU A 101 -5.22 21.84 4.04
CA LEU A 101 -6.00 22.58 3.05
C LEU A 101 -7.05 21.71 2.33
N MET A 102 -6.69 20.48 1.98
CA MET A 102 -7.57 19.58 1.23
C MET A 102 -8.56 18.82 2.13
N LYS A 103 -8.34 18.79 3.45
CA LYS A 103 -9.08 17.97 4.41
C LYS A 103 -10.59 18.17 4.32
N SER A 104 -11.06 19.42 4.22
CA SER A 104 -12.49 19.75 4.13
C SER A 104 -13.19 19.15 2.91
N SER A 105 -12.41 18.78 1.89
CA SER A 105 -12.90 18.16 0.66
C SER A 105 -13.08 16.64 0.78
N ILE A 106 -12.47 16.05 1.82
CA ILE A 106 -12.44 14.61 2.11
C ILE A 106 -13.67 14.25 2.92
N SER A 107 -14.46 13.30 2.41
CA SER A 107 -15.69 12.84 3.06
C SER A 107 -15.41 11.83 4.17
N LYS A 108 -14.36 11.01 4.03
CA LYS A 108 -13.98 10.01 5.04
C LYS A 108 -12.48 9.73 5.01
N ILE A 109 -11.89 9.53 6.18
CA ILE A 109 -10.50 9.09 6.34
C ILE A 109 -10.51 7.70 6.97
N VAL A 110 -9.83 6.78 6.31
CA VAL A 110 -9.70 5.38 6.73
C VAL A 110 -8.21 5.06 6.91
N VAL A 111 -7.84 4.26 7.90
CA VAL A 111 -6.46 3.77 8.09
C VAL A 111 -6.44 2.28 8.35
N ASN A 112 -5.29 1.64 8.08
CA ASN A 112 -5.14 0.19 8.21
C ASN A 112 -4.69 -0.26 9.60
N SER A 113 -4.37 0.67 10.50
CA SER A 113 -3.81 0.36 11.81
C SER A 113 -4.04 1.48 12.83
N ARG A 114 -4.01 1.11 14.12
CA ARG A 114 -4.03 2.06 15.23
C ARG A 114 -2.79 2.96 15.22
N ALA A 115 -1.61 2.42 14.93
CA ALA A 115 -0.37 3.19 14.85
C ALA A 115 -0.46 4.33 13.82
N LEU A 116 -1.08 4.08 12.66
CA LEU A 116 -1.29 5.14 11.66
C LEU A 116 -2.34 6.16 12.10
N LYS A 117 -3.40 5.74 12.80
CA LYS A 117 -4.38 6.66 13.42
C LYS A 117 -3.69 7.60 14.40
N GLU A 118 -2.90 7.05 15.31
CA GLU A 118 -2.15 7.80 16.33
C GLU A 118 -1.15 8.76 15.69
N GLU A 119 -0.43 8.33 14.65
CA GLU A 119 0.48 9.18 13.90
C GLU A 119 -0.24 10.40 13.30
N LEU A 120 -1.38 10.20 12.64
CA LEU A 120 -2.13 11.31 12.03
C LEU A 120 -2.71 12.27 13.08
N CYS A 121 -3.17 11.75 14.22
CA CYS A 121 -3.66 12.56 15.33
C CYS A 121 -2.53 13.38 15.98
N ALA A 122 -1.36 12.77 16.20
CA ALA A 122 -0.19 13.43 16.77
C ALA A 122 0.34 14.57 15.88
N LEU A 123 0.13 14.49 14.56
CA LEU A 123 0.46 15.58 13.62
C LEU A 123 -0.55 16.73 13.64
N ASN A 124 -1.62 16.63 14.43
CA ASN A 124 -2.71 17.59 14.54
C ASN A 124 -3.28 18.00 13.17
N VAL A 125 -3.49 16.99 12.30
CA VAL A 125 -4.13 17.16 10.98
C VAL A 125 -5.56 16.64 10.95
N VAL A 126 -5.92 15.79 11.91
CA VAL A 126 -7.21 15.10 12.04
C VAL A 126 -7.46 14.82 13.51
N LYS A 127 -8.73 14.79 13.90
CA LYS A 127 -9.18 14.34 15.21
C LYS A 127 -9.44 12.83 15.19
N PRO A 128 -9.35 12.13 16.33
CA PRO A 128 -9.56 10.69 16.41
C PRO A 128 -10.92 10.22 15.87
N GLU A 129 -11.99 10.99 16.08
CA GLU A 129 -13.36 10.70 15.64
C GLU A 129 -13.55 10.82 14.13
N GLU A 130 -12.66 11.54 13.44
CA GLU A 130 -12.70 11.69 11.97
C GLU A 130 -12.06 10.49 11.23
N ILE A 131 -11.41 9.58 11.97
CA ILE A 131 -10.68 8.44 11.41
C ILE A 131 -11.34 7.11 11.80
N GLU A 132 -11.65 6.33 10.78
CA GLU A 132 -12.06 4.93 10.91
C GLU A 132 -10.88 3.98 10.67
N ILE A 133 -10.81 2.90 11.44
CA ILE A 133 -9.78 1.86 11.25
C ILE A 133 -10.43 0.70 10.51
N ILE A 134 -9.89 0.35 9.34
CA ILE A 134 -10.23 -0.85 8.60
C ILE A 134 -8.95 -1.66 8.42
N TYR A 135 -8.79 -2.73 9.20
CA TYR A 135 -7.59 -3.56 9.15
C TYR A 135 -7.44 -4.24 7.80
N SER A 136 -6.20 -4.29 7.31
CA SER A 136 -5.87 -5.08 6.12
C SER A 136 -6.20 -6.54 6.38
N SER A 137 -7.02 -7.11 5.49
CA SER A 137 -7.47 -8.50 5.57
C SER A 137 -6.85 -9.28 4.43
N VAL A 138 -6.71 -10.59 4.64
CA VAL A 138 -6.27 -11.55 3.63
C VAL A 138 -7.36 -12.59 3.47
N ASP A 139 -7.54 -13.12 2.26
CA ASP A 139 -8.43 -14.24 2.02
C ASP A 139 -7.75 -15.54 2.50
N PRO A 140 -8.26 -16.22 3.54
CA PRO A 140 -7.65 -17.45 4.04
C PRO A 140 -7.61 -18.56 2.98
N GLY A 141 -8.54 -18.57 2.02
CA GLY A 141 -8.57 -19.54 0.92
C GLY A 141 -7.36 -19.42 -0.01
N GLU A 142 -6.75 -18.25 -0.13
CA GLU A 142 -5.50 -18.08 -0.89
C GLU A 142 -4.30 -18.77 -0.22
N PHE A 143 -4.39 -19.03 1.08
CA PHE A 143 -3.35 -19.67 1.88
C PHE A 143 -3.69 -21.12 2.24
N SER A 144 -4.88 -21.62 1.85
CA SER A 144 -5.24 -23.02 1.98
C SER A 144 -4.56 -23.84 0.88
N LEU A 145 -3.28 -24.14 1.08
CA LEU A 145 -2.56 -25.09 0.24
C LEU A 145 -2.92 -26.50 0.67
N ASN A 146 -3.49 -27.30 -0.24
CA ASN A 146 -3.64 -28.75 -0.05
C ASN A 146 -2.29 -29.45 -0.30
N LEU A 147 -1.30 -29.11 0.51
CA LEU A 147 0.07 -29.61 0.42
C LEU A 147 0.55 -30.00 1.81
N LYS A 148 0.97 -31.25 1.99
CA LYS A 148 1.50 -31.68 3.29
C LYS A 148 2.85 -31.02 3.53
N LYS A 149 3.17 -30.78 4.81
CA LYS A 149 4.43 -30.13 5.23
C LYS A 149 5.69 -30.77 4.63
N PHE A 150 5.74 -32.10 4.52
CA PHE A 150 6.88 -32.80 3.92
C PHE A 150 6.99 -32.58 2.41
N GLU A 151 5.86 -32.50 1.71
CA GLU A 151 5.82 -32.25 0.27
C GLU A 151 6.27 -30.83 -0.06
N ALA A 152 5.87 -29.87 0.76
CA ALA A 152 6.34 -28.48 0.67
C ALA A 152 7.87 -28.40 0.84
N ARG A 153 8.41 -29.07 1.87
CA ARG A 153 9.87 -29.14 2.09
C ARG A 153 10.60 -29.75 0.90
N ARG A 154 10.12 -30.88 0.38
CA ARG A 154 10.72 -31.55 -0.78
C ARG A 154 10.67 -30.66 -2.03
N LYS A 155 9.53 -30.02 -2.31
CA LYS A 155 9.39 -29.08 -3.44
C LYS A 155 10.38 -27.91 -3.35
N LEU A 156 10.59 -27.39 -2.14
CA LEU A 156 11.53 -26.30 -1.87
C LEU A 156 12.98 -26.76 -1.67
N LYS A 157 13.27 -28.07 -1.84
CA LYS A 157 14.59 -28.68 -1.60
C LYS A 157 15.14 -28.37 -0.20
N LEU A 158 14.27 -28.34 0.81
CA LEU A 158 14.60 -28.08 2.21
C LEU A 158 14.77 -29.40 2.98
N PRO A 159 15.57 -29.40 4.07
CA PRO A 159 15.64 -30.54 4.99
C PRO A 159 14.28 -31.05 5.44
N GLU A 160 14.11 -32.38 5.44
CA GLU A 160 12.82 -32.99 5.75
C GLU A 160 12.42 -32.86 7.23
N LYS A 161 13.41 -32.69 8.11
CA LYS A 161 13.27 -32.60 9.57
C LYS A 161 13.88 -31.30 10.10
N GLY A 162 13.48 -30.92 11.31
CA GLY A 162 13.95 -29.69 11.97
C GLY A 162 12.90 -28.59 12.05
N PHE A 163 13.19 -27.63 12.93
CA PHE A 163 12.38 -26.43 13.14
C PHE A 163 12.80 -25.33 12.17
N TYR A 164 11.85 -24.51 11.74
CA TYR A 164 12.09 -23.43 10.79
C TYR A 164 11.52 -22.13 11.34
N PHE A 165 12.35 -21.10 11.41
CA PHE A 165 11.92 -19.72 11.45
C PHE A 165 11.76 -19.22 10.02
N GLY A 166 10.70 -18.47 9.74
CA GLY A 166 10.39 -18.00 8.39
C GLY A 166 10.01 -16.53 8.39
N MET A 167 10.51 -15.79 7.39
CA MET A 167 10.13 -14.42 7.13
C MET A 167 9.82 -14.27 5.64
N VAL A 168 8.57 -13.95 5.31
CA VAL A 168 8.12 -13.69 3.94
C VAL A 168 7.89 -12.20 3.78
N ALA A 169 8.90 -11.50 3.25
CA ALA A 169 8.84 -10.06 3.02
C ALA A 169 9.90 -9.61 2.02
N ASN A 170 9.60 -8.59 1.23
CA ASN A 170 10.60 -7.94 0.37
C ASN A 170 11.79 -7.44 1.21
N PHE A 171 13.00 -7.57 0.67
CA PHE A 171 14.24 -7.14 1.32
C PHE A 171 14.36 -5.62 1.34
N ARG A 172 13.61 -4.99 2.25
CA ARG A 172 13.57 -3.54 2.46
C ARG A 172 13.95 -3.21 3.91
N PRO A 173 14.57 -2.04 4.17
CA PRO A 173 14.99 -1.66 5.51
C PRO A 173 13.88 -1.73 6.55
N GLU A 174 12.66 -1.31 6.20
CA GLU A 174 11.51 -1.31 7.11
C GLU A 174 11.03 -2.70 7.54
N LYS A 175 11.53 -3.77 6.90
CA LYS A 175 11.24 -5.16 7.29
C LYS A 175 12.25 -5.71 8.29
N ASP A 176 13.38 -5.04 8.47
CA ASP A 176 14.38 -5.32 9.50
C ASP A 176 14.83 -6.80 9.58
N HIS A 177 15.19 -7.35 8.42
CA HIS A 177 15.77 -8.69 8.31
C HIS A 177 17.10 -8.79 9.11
N GLN A 178 17.78 -7.66 9.32
CA GLN A 178 19.05 -7.61 10.04
C GLN A 178 18.85 -7.99 11.52
N THR A 179 17.85 -7.42 12.19
CA THR A 179 17.53 -7.79 13.57
C THR A 179 17.19 -9.28 13.68
N LEU A 180 16.43 -9.84 12.73
CA LEU A 180 16.12 -11.28 12.71
C LEU A 180 17.38 -12.14 12.55
N LEU A 181 18.30 -11.77 11.66
CA LEU A 181 19.57 -12.49 11.48
C LEU A 181 20.43 -12.46 12.74
N LEU A 182 20.53 -11.30 13.41
CA LEU A 182 21.28 -11.16 14.65
C LEU A 182 20.66 -11.98 15.79
N ALA A 183 19.33 -11.96 15.91
CA ALA A 183 18.61 -12.77 16.88
C ALA A 183 18.81 -14.27 16.62
N PHE A 184 18.74 -14.70 15.36
CA PHE A 184 18.95 -16.08 14.97
C PHE A 184 20.39 -16.55 15.23
N LYS A 185 21.39 -15.70 15.00
CA LYS A 185 22.79 -15.98 15.38
C LYS A 185 22.92 -16.28 16.87
N ARG A 186 22.36 -15.42 17.73
CA ARG A 186 22.38 -15.62 19.19
C ARG A 186 21.68 -16.91 19.60
N PHE A 187 20.54 -17.22 18.97
CA PHE A 187 19.84 -18.48 19.19
C PHE A 187 20.73 -19.71 18.91
N LEU A 188 21.50 -19.69 17.82
CA LEU A 188 22.45 -20.76 17.50
C LEU A 188 23.61 -20.82 18.51
N GLU A 189 24.15 -19.67 18.92
CA GLU A 189 25.21 -19.57 19.93
C GLU A 189 24.78 -20.14 21.30
N MET A 190 23.49 -20.07 21.62
CA MET A 190 22.88 -20.66 22.82
C MET A 190 22.59 -22.17 22.68
N GLY A 191 23.04 -22.81 21.60
CA GLY A 191 22.83 -24.24 21.34
C GLY A 191 21.50 -24.57 20.65
N GLY A 192 20.75 -23.56 20.19
CA GLY A 192 19.52 -23.75 19.43
C GLY A 192 19.74 -24.46 18.10
N LYS A 193 18.78 -25.30 17.69
CA LYS A 193 18.85 -26.06 16.43
C LYS A 193 17.60 -25.79 15.56
N ALA A 194 17.76 -24.95 14.56
CA ALA A 194 16.71 -24.63 13.59
C ALA A 194 17.31 -24.13 12.28
N TYR A 195 16.46 -23.92 11.28
CA TYR A 195 16.78 -23.25 10.03
C TYR A 195 16.08 -21.88 9.97
N LEU A 196 16.67 -20.92 9.28
CA LEU A 196 16.06 -19.63 8.98
C LEU A 196 15.79 -19.52 7.48
N LEU A 197 14.52 -19.27 7.12
CA LEU A 197 14.05 -19.05 5.76
C LEU A 197 13.70 -17.57 5.57
N LEU A 198 14.39 -16.89 4.65
CA LEU A 198 14.04 -15.52 4.24
C LEU A 198 13.56 -15.57 2.79
N VAL A 199 12.30 -15.16 2.56
CA VAL A 199 11.66 -15.21 1.25
C VAL A 199 11.20 -13.81 0.87
N GLY A 200 11.69 -13.33 -0.27
CA GLY A 200 11.26 -12.06 -0.82
C GLY A 200 12.17 -11.62 -1.94
N GLU A 201 11.82 -10.48 -2.54
CA GLU A 201 12.61 -9.90 -3.60
C GLU A 201 13.31 -8.63 -3.10
N ARG A 202 14.51 -8.39 -3.63
CA ARG A 202 15.14 -7.08 -3.53
C ARG A 202 14.62 -6.28 -4.71
N LYS A 203 13.92 -5.18 -4.47
CA LYS A 203 13.64 -4.23 -5.56
C LYS A 203 14.99 -3.80 -6.14
N GLN A 204 15.25 -4.12 -7.41
CA GLN A 204 16.32 -3.48 -8.15
C GLN A 204 16.05 -1.97 -8.12
N LYS A 205 17.09 -1.18 -7.84
CA LYS A 205 17.04 0.26 -8.14
C LYS A 205 17.08 0.34 -9.66
N ASN A 206 15.95 0.62 -10.29
CA ASN A 206 15.95 1.30 -11.58
C ASN A 206 16.32 2.76 -11.34
#